data_AF-A0A7H4MPT1-F1
#
_entry.id   AF-A0A7H4MPT1-F1
#
_cell.length_a   1.000
_cell.length_b   1.000
_cell.length_c   1.000
_cell.angle_alpha   90.00
_cell.angle_beta   90.00
_cell.angle_gamma   90.00
#
_symmetry.space_group_name_H-M   'P 1'
#
loop_
_entity.id
_entity.type
_entity.pdbx_description
1 polymer ?
#
loop_
_entity_poly.entity_id
_entity_poly.type
_entity_poly.pdbx_seq_one_letter_code
_entity_poly.pdbx_strand_id
1 'polypeptide(L)'
;MITRTFTLQRLHFISFEKYPLKAEDLRLAHQRWPELAPWAHQLQAQWPSAFGGCHRLLLDGGRVTLDLWFGDINELTRELDDSLNQQVDAWFLDGFAPAKNPDMWTQDLFNAMARLARPGGTLATFTSAGFVRRGLQEAGFTMRKSKGFGRKREMLTGEMAQTLSFPACVPWFARSSSDAREVAIIGGGIASALLSLALLRRGWQVTLYCADDAPAQGASGNRQGALYPLLSQHDPALARFFPGSLYLRPPNV
;
A
#
# COMPACT_ATOMS: atom_id res chain seq x y z
N MET A 1 29.25 16.94 10.32
CA MET A 1 28.19 15.97 9.98
C MET A 1 27.18 16.68 9.11
N ILE A 2 27.19 16.42 7.80
CA ILE A 2 26.20 16.98 6.87
C ILE A 2 24.95 16.13 7.04
N THR A 3 23.94 16.65 7.74
CA THR A 3 22.60 16.06 7.77
C THR A 3 22.04 16.18 6.36
N ARG A 4 22.19 15.13 5.54
CA ARG A 4 21.54 15.05 4.23
C ARG A 4 20.04 15.13 4.48
N THR A 5 19.46 16.28 4.19
CA THR A 5 18.01 16.48 4.17
C THR A 5 17.50 15.84 2.89
N PHE A 6 16.99 14.62 2.99
CA PHE A 6 16.27 14.00 1.89
C PHE A 6 14.91 14.68 1.76
N THR A 7 14.62 15.25 0.59
CA THR A 7 13.28 15.74 0.28
C THR A 7 12.41 14.55 -0.11
N LEU A 8 11.31 14.33 0.62
CA LEU A 8 10.32 13.32 0.28
C LEU A 8 9.69 13.66 -1.08
N GLN A 9 9.96 12.85 -2.10
CA GLN A 9 9.40 13.06 -3.45
C GLN A 9 8.10 12.29 -3.68
N ARG A 10 7.91 11.18 -2.97
CA ARG A 10 6.77 10.27 -3.13
C ARG A 10 6.40 9.67 -1.79
N LEU A 11 5.10 9.42 -1.60
CA LEU A 11 4.54 8.75 -0.43
C LEU A 11 3.81 7.48 -0.89
N HIS A 12 4.07 6.37 -0.22
CA HIS A 12 3.27 5.15 -0.37
C HIS A 12 2.64 4.82 0.98
N PHE A 13 1.33 4.81 1.03
CA PHE A 13 0.55 4.46 2.21
C PHE A 13 -0.16 3.13 1.98
N ILE A 14 -0.01 2.18 2.91
CA ILE A 14 -0.67 0.87 2.85
C ILE A 14 -1.56 0.76 4.09
N SER A 15 -2.85 0.58 3.90
CA SER A 15 -3.83 0.48 4.98
C SER A 15 -4.65 -0.79 4.86
N PHE A 16 -5.04 -1.36 6.00
CA PHE A 16 -5.96 -2.49 6.08
C PHE A 16 -7.24 -2.02 6.75
N GLU A 17 -8.39 -2.37 6.18
CA GLU A 17 -9.71 -1.98 6.69
C GLU A 17 -10.70 -3.12 6.51
N LYS A 18 -11.28 -3.60 7.62
CA LYS A 18 -12.24 -4.71 7.61
C LYS A 18 -13.65 -4.23 7.30
N TYR A 19 -13.97 -2.99 7.66
CA TYR A 19 -15.30 -2.39 7.54
C TYR A 19 -15.23 -1.04 6.79
N PRO A 20 -14.90 -1.06 5.48
CA PRO A 20 -14.75 0.19 4.72
C PRO A 20 -16.05 0.99 4.71
N LEU A 21 -15.91 2.30 4.98
CA LEU A 21 -17.04 3.23 4.94
C LEU A 21 -17.66 3.27 3.55
N LYS A 22 -18.98 3.48 3.50
CA LYS A 22 -19.65 3.88 2.26
C LYS A 22 -19.12 5.25 1.84
N ALA A 23 -19.12 5.51 0.53
CA ALA A 23 -18.64 6.78 -0.01
C ALA A 23 -19.38 8.00 0.58
N GLU A 24 -20.67 7.84 0.90
CA GLU A 24 -21.47 8.90 1.52
C GLU A 24 -21.08 9.15 2.99
N ASP A 25 -20.90 8.08 3.78
CA ASP A 25 -20.42 8.20 5.16
C ASP A 25 -19.02 8.83 5.23
N LEU A 26 -18.14 8.49 4.28
CA LEU A 26 -16.82 9.11 4.14
C LEU A 26 -16.93 10.62 3.87
N ARG A 27 -17.86 11.03 2.97
CA ARG A 27 -18.12 12.44 2.69
C ARG A 27 -18.61 13.18 3.92
N LEU A 28 -19.58 12.62 4.64
CA LEU A 28 -20.10 13.19 5.89
C LEU A 28 -19.00 13.30 6.96
N ALA A 29 -18.16 12.28 7.11
CA ALA A 29 -17.04 12.30 8.05
C ALA A 29 -16.04 13.42 7.74
N HIS A 30 -15.70 13.62 6.46
CA HIS A 30 -14.76 14.65 6.02
C HIS A 30 -15.26 16.09 6.23
N GLN A 31 -16.58 16.32 6.28
CA GLN A 31 -17.14 17.67 6.53
C GLN A 31 -16.70 18.26 7.88
N ARG A 32 -16.31 17.42 8.85
CA ARG A 32 -15.78 17.86 10.14
C ARG A 32 -14.39 18.48 10.06
N TRP A 33 -13.68 18.31 8.96
CA TRP A 33 -12.31 18.80 8.76
C TRP A 33 -12.19 19.60 7.47
N PRO A 34 -12.78 20.82 7.39
CA PRO A 34 -12.73 21.64 6.18
C PRO A 34 -11.32 21.95 5.70
N GLU A 35 -10.36 22.04 6.63
CA GLU A 35 -8.93 22.24 6.32
C GLU A 35 -8.33 21.11 5.47
N LEU A 36 -8.92 19.91 5.50
CA LEU A 36 -8.47 18.75 4.73
C LEU A 36 -9.19 18.60 3.38
N ALA A 37 -10.11 19.50 3.04
CA ALA A 37 -10.98 19.37 1.86
C ALA A 37 -10.24 19.08 0.54
N PRO A 38 -9.10 19.73 0.21
CA PRO A 38 -8.40 19.47 -1.05
C PRO A 38 -7.91 18.03 -1.21
N TRP A 39 -7.43 17.39 -0.13
CA TRP A 39 -7.01 15.99 -0.13
C TRP A 39 -8.21 15.04 -0.03
N ALA A 40 -9.19 15.39 0.81
CA ALA A 40 -10.42 14.64 0.98
C ALA A 40 -11.18 14.46 -0.34
N HIS A 41 -11.28 15.51 -1.17
CA HIS A 41 -11.94 15.44 -2.46
C HIS A 41 -11.23 14.49 -3.44
N GLN A 42 -9.89 14.51 -3.47
CA GLN A 42 -9.11 13.59 -4.30
C GLN A 42 -9.33 12.12 -3.88
N LEU A 43 -9.35 11.85 -2.57
CA LEU A 43 -9.64 10.52 -2.05
C LEU A 43 -11.07 10.06 -2.40
N GLN A 44 -12.06 10.92 -2.16
CA GLN A 44 -13.48 10.63 -2.45
C GLN A 44 -13.74 10.34 -3.92
N ALA A 45 -13.04 11.03 -4.83
CA ALA A 45 -13.19 10.85 -6.28
C ALA A 45 -12.74 9.45 -6.76
N GLN A 46 -11.86 8.78 -6.00
CA GLN A 46 -11.33 7.46 -6.33
C GLN A 46 -11.70 6.38 -5.29
N TRP A 47 -12.62 6.68 -4.36
CA TRP A 47 -12.95 5.75 -3.28
C TRP A 47 -13.52 4.43 -3.86
N PRO A 48 -12.91 3.27 -3.56
CA PRO A 48 -13.24 2.02 -4.23
C PRO A 48 -14.54 1.41 -3.70
N SER A 49 -15.13 0.53 -4.52
CA SER A 49 -16.24 -0.33 -4.09
C SER A 49 -15.76 -1.30 -3.00
N ALA A 50 -16.64 -1.61 -2.04
CA ALA A 50 -16.33 -2.43 -0.87
C ALA A 50 -16.30 -3.96 -1.19
N PHE A 51 -15.38 -4.39 -2.05
CA PHE A 51 -15.06 -5.81 -2.23
C PHE A 51 -13.64 -6.12 -1.73
N GLY A 52 -13.39 -7.37 -1.34
CA GLY A 52 -12.14 -7.77 -0.68
C GLY A 52 -10.91 -7.66 -1.58
N GLY A 53 -9.75 -7.48 -0.96
CA GLY A 53 -8.46 -7.40 -1.64
C GLY A 53 -7.84 -6.01 -1.66
N CYS A 54 -6.83 -5.82 -2.51
CA CYS A 54 -6.05 -4.59 -2.61
C CYS A 54 -6.59 -3.66 -3.69
N HIS A 55 -6.88 -2.42 -3.30
CA HIS A 55 -7.29 -1.32 -4.17
C HIS A 55 -6.23 -0.24 -4.14
N ARG A 56 -5.59 0.02 -5.28
CA ARG A 56 -4.56 1.06 -5.38
C ARG A 56 -5.12 2.33 -6.00
N LEU A 57 -4.98 3.43 -5.28
CA LEU A 57 -5.35 4.78 -5.69
C LEU A 57 -4.08 5.56 -6.00
N LEU A 58 -4.08 6.27 -7.14
CA LEU A 58 -2.98 7.16 -7.53
C LEU A 58 -3.46 8.60 -7.34
N LEU A 59 -2.96 9.23 -6.28
CA LEU A 59 -3.30 10.59 -5.86
C LEU A 59 -2.15 11.55 -6.23
N ASP A 60 -2.47 12.84 -6.40
CA ASP A 60 -1.49 13.88 -6.77
C ASP A 60 -0.58 13.49 -7.95
N GLY A 61 -1.18 13.08 -9.07
CA GLY A 61 -0.43 12.66 -10.27
C GLY A 61 0.42 11.40 -10.09
N GLY A 62 0.22 10.64 -9.01
CA GLY A 62 1.00 9.46 -8.65
C GLY A 62 2.15 9.73 -7.68
N ARG A 63 2.28 10.95 -7.14
CA ARG A 63 3.22 11.23 -6.04
C ARG A 63 2.80 10.53 -4.75
N VAL A 64 1.50 10.38 -4.54
CA VAL A 64 0.94 9.62 -3.42
C VAL A 64 0.27 8.36 -3.97
N THR A 65 0.74 7.20 -3.53
CA THR A 65 0.11 5.90 -3.81
C THR A 65 -0.54 5.40 -2.53
N LEU A 66 -1.83 5.09 -2.59
CA LEU A 66 -2.58 4.54 -1.46
C LEU A 66 -3.05 3.13 -1.83
N ASP A 67 -2.58 2.12 -1.10
CA ASP A 67 -3.07 0.75 -1.20
C ASP A 67 -4.02 0.46 -0.04
N LEU A 68 -5.31 0.34 -0.35
CA LEU A 68 -6.36 -0.03 0.60
C LEU A 68 -6.63 -1.53 0.49
N TRP A 69 -6.32 -2.27 1.54
CA TRP A 69 -6.59 -3.68 1.66
C TRP A 69 -7.89 -3.91 2.44
N PHE A 70 -8.94 -4.32 1.75
CA PHE A 70 -10.23 -4.61 2.37
C PHE A 70 -10.32 -6.06 2.82
N GLY A 71 -10.52 -6.25 4.13
CA GLY A 71 -10.60 -7.55 4.81
C GLY A 71 -9.94 -7.53 6.19
N ASP A 72 -9.88 -8.69 6.85
CA ASP A 72 -9.25 -8.80 8.18
C ASP A 72 -7.72 -8.71 8.08
N ILE A 73 -7.11 -7.79 8.83
CA ILE A 73 -5.66 -7.61 8.83
C ILE A 73 -4.89 -8.86 9.28
N ASN A 74 -5.46 -9.66 10.20
CA ASN A 74 -4.82 -10.88 10.68
C ASN A 74 -4.74 -11.97 9.60
N GLU A 75 -5.65 -11.95 8.63
CA GLU A 75 -5.67 -12.85 7.48
C GLU A 75 -4.81 -12.27 6.34
N LEU A 76 -5.09 -11.03 5.96
CA LEU A 76 -4.48 -10.39 4.79
C LEU A 76 -2.97 -10.22 4.90
N THR A 77 -2.44 -10.00 6.11
CA THR A 77 -0.99 -9.89 6.29
C THR A 77 -0.24 -11.15 5.91
N ARG A 78 -0.88 -12.32 5.96
CA ARG A 78 -0.31 -13.62 5.55
C ARG A 78 -0.29 -13.80 4.03
N GLU A 79 -1.12 -13.05 3.31
CA GLU A 79 -1.22 -13.09 1.85
C GLU A 79 -0.27 -12.09 1.15
N LEU A 80 0.39 -11.21 1.92
CA LEU A 80 1.30 -10.22 1.37
C LEU A 80 2.54 -10.90 0.78
N ASP A 81 2.86 -10.52 -0.45
CA ASP A 81 4.04 -10.99 -1.17
C ASP A 81 5.34 -10.64 -0.44
N ASP A 82 6.36 -11.50 -0.58
CA ASP A 82 7.66 -11.34 0.06
C ASP A 82 8.37 -10.03 -0.34
N SER A 83 8.03 -9.43 -1.48
CA SER A 83 8.54 -8.12 -1.90
C SER A 83 8.18 -6.97 -0.94
N LEU A 84 7.20 -7.15 -0.06
CA LEU A 84 6.80 -6.16 0.93
C LEU A 84 7.58 -6.27 2.25
N ASN A 85 8.33 -7.36 2.44
CA ASN A 85 9.17 -7.55 3.62
C ASN A 85 10.24 -6.44 3.68
N GLN A 86 10.42 -5.89 4.88
CA GLN A 86 11.40 -4.82 5.16
C GLN A 86 11.25 -3.54 4.31
N GLN A 87 10.04 -3.23 3.84
CA GLN A 87 9.77 -2.02 3.05
C GLN A 87 9.11 -0.89 3.83
N VAL A 88 8.51 -1.15 4.99
CA VAL A 88 7.73 -0.17 5.75
C VAL A 88 8.64 0.69 6.62
N ASP A 89 8.72 1.98 6.30
CA ASP A 89 9.51 2.96 7.05
C ASP A 89 8.82 3.42 8.36
N ALA A 90 7.48 3.44 8.38
CA ALA A 90 6.70 3.86 9.55
C ALA A 90 5.36 3.13 9.63
N TRP A 91 5.02 2.64 10.82
CA TRP A 91 3.73 2.03 11.14
C TRP A 91 2.84 2.97 11.94
N PHE A 92 1.60 3.16 11.46
CA PHE A 92 0.51 3.71 12.24
C PHE A 92 -0.33 2.55 12.77
N LEU A 93 -0.03 2.10 13.99
CA LEU A 93 -0.81 1.05 14.64
C LEU A 93 -2.02 1.68 15.32
N ASP A 94 -3.08 1.83 14.53
CA ASP A 94 -4.35 2.43 14.92
C ASP A 94 -5.50 1.43 14.79
N GLY A 95 -6.59 1.71 15.48
CA GLY A 95 -7.77 0.85 15.58
C GLY A 95 -8.56 1.15 16.85
N PHE A 96 -9.62 0.38 17.11
CA PHE A 96 -10.33 0.52 18.37
C PHE A 96 -9.42 0.15 19.55
N ALA A 97 -9.65 0.81 20.70
CA ALA A 97 -8.90 0.55 21.92
C ALA A 97 -8.82 -0.96 22.20
N PRO A 98 -7.68 -1.51 22.64
CA PRO A 98 -7.53 -2.97 22.76
C PRO A 98 -8.58 -3.67 23.63
N ALA A 99 -9.11 -2.98 24.64
CA ALA A 99 -10.19 -3.50 25.47
C ALA A 99 -11.55 -3.62 24.74
N LYS A 100 -11.74 -2.88 23.65
CA LYS A 100 -12.97 -2.87 22.83
C LYS A 100 -12.88 -3.74 21.57
N ASN A 101 -11.67 -4.03 21.11
CA ASN A 101 -11.45 -4.85 19.91
C ASN A 101 -10.20 -5.71 20.08
N PRO A 102 -10.17 -6.66 21.04
CA PRO A 102 -8.97 -7.47 21.31
C PRO A 102 -8.54 -8.31 20.12
N ASP A 103 -9.49 -8.71 19.27
CA ASP A 103 -9.29 -9.60 18.11
C ASP A 103 -8.31 -9.03 17.06
N MET A 104 -8.15 -7.71 17.01
CA MET A 104 -7.14 -7.07 16.14
C MET A 104 -5.73 -7.15 16.73
N TRP A 105 -5.57 -7.10 18.05
CA TRP A 105 -4.27 -6.90 18.71
C TRP A 105 -3.60 -8.24 19.01
N THR A 106 -3.24 -8.98 17.96
CA THR A 106 -2.67 -10.32 18.06
C THR A 106 -1.15 -10.31 17.94
N GLN A 107 -0.51 -11.37 18.44
CA GLN A 107 0.93 -11.57 18.24
C GLN A 107 1.27 -11.77 16.75
N ASP A 108 0.38 -12.42 15.99
CA ASP A 108 0.52 -12.59 14.54
C ASP A 108 0.61 -11.24 13.82
N LEU A 109 -0.23 -10.28 14.19
CA LEU A 109 -0.16 -8.93 13.66
C LEU A 109 1.18 -8.26 14.00
N PHE A 110 1.62 -8.33 15.25
CA PHE A 110 2.90 -7.72 15.66
C PHE A 110 4.09 -8.33 14.91
N ASN A 111 4.09 -9.65 14.71
CA ASN A 111 5.10 -10.36 13.94
C ASN A 111 5.06 -9.96 12.46
N ALA A 112 3.87 -9.83 11.87
CA ALA A 112 3.72 -9.35 10.49
C ALA A 112 4.23 -7.91 10.34
N MET A 113 3.95 -7.03 11.29
CA MET A 113 4.46 -5.66 11.30
C MET A 113 5.98 -5.62 11.37
N ALA A 114 6.59 -6.45 12.22
CA ALA A 114 8.03 -6.58 12.33
C ALA A 114 8.66 -7.12 11.03
N ARG A 115 7.99 -8.08 10.36
CA ARG A 115 8.43 -8.62 9.07
C ARG A 115 8.45 -7.59 7.95
N LEU A 116 7.45 -6.72 7.93
CA LEU A 116 7.30 -5.68 6.92
C LEU A 116 8.15 -4.43 7.23
N ALA A 117 8.52 -4.21 8.49
CA ALA A 117 9.30 -3.04 8.91
C ALA A 117 10.73 -3.06 8.34
N ARG A 118 11.14 -1.97 7.72
CA ARG A 118 12.54 -1.73 7.34
C ARG A 118 13.41 -1.67 8.61
N PRO A 119 14.68 -2.10 8.57
CA PRO A 119 15.63 -1.78 9.64
C PRO A 119 15.70 -0.26 9.89
N GLY A 120 15.58 0.16 11.15
CA GLY A 120 15.41 1.57 11.56
C GLY A 120 13.99 2.12 11.38
N GLY A 121 13.07 1.32 10.83
CA GLY A 121 11.66 1.67 10.67
C GLY A 121 10.96 1.87 12.00
N THR A 122 9.99 2.77 12.03
CA THR A 122 9.35 3.23 13.27
C THR A 122 7.91 2.74 13.40
N LEU A 123 7.38 2.81 14.61
CA LEU A 123 6.00 2.52 14.93
C LEU A 123 5.49 3.52 15.96
N ALA A 124 4.25 3.97 15.81
CA ALA A 124 3.50 4.66 16.84
C ALA A 124 2.11 4.05 17.02
N THR A 125 1.64 4.00 18.26
CA THR A 125 0.24 3.68 18.58
C THR A 125 -0.27 4.55 19.72
N PHE A 126 -1.56 4.87 19.70
CA PHE A 126 -2.17 5.63 20.77
C PHE A 126 -2.18 4.84 22.08
N THR A 127 -2.29 3.50 22.06
CA THR A 127 -2.44 2.69 23.28
C THR A 127 -1.15 2.55 24.09
N SER A 128 -1.28 2.34 25.40
CA SER A 128 -0.18 2.03 26.32
C SER A 128 -0.39 0.70 27.07
N ALA A 129 -1.27 -0.16 26.53
CA ALA A 129 -1.61 -1.45 27.14
C ALA A 129 -0.37 -2.34 27.27
N GLY A 130 -0.21 -2.98 28.42
CA GLY A 130 0.99 -3.75 28.74
C GLY A 130 1.22 -4.94 27.81
N PHE A 131 0.16 -5.63 27.38
CA PHE A 131 0.28 -6.77 26.47
C PHE A 131 0.70 -6.33 25.05
N VAL A 132 0.21 -5.19 24.57
CA VAL A 132 0.62 -4.63 23.27
C VAL A 132 2.10 -4.28 23.29
N ARG A 133 2.58 -3.64 24.37
CA ARG A 133 4.02 -3.35 24.52
C ARG A 133 4.86 -4.63 24.50
N ARG A 134 4.47 -5.65 25.27
CA ARG A 134 5.22 -6.91 25.34
C ARG A 134 5.21 -7.66 24.00
N GLY A 135 4.07 -7.73 23.33
CA GLY A 135 3.96 -8.40 22.04
C GLY A 135 4.77 -7.72 20.93
N LEU A 136 4.80 -6.39 20.90
CA LEU A 136 5.68 -5.64 19.99
C LEU A 136 7.17 -5.83 20.32
N GLN A 137 7.53 -5.93 21.60
CA GLN A 137 8.90 -6.25 22.02
C GLN A 137 9.30 -7.67 21.60
N GLU A 138 8.41 -8.64 21.78
CA GLU A 138 8.59 -10.03 21.37
C GLU A 138 8.74 -10.16 19.85
N ALA A 139 7.97 -9.38 19.09
CA ALA A 139 8.11 -9.30 17.63
C ALA A 139 9.43 -8.65 17.16
N GLY A 140 10.16 -7.97 18.05
CA GLY A 140 11.49 -7.41 17.79
C GLY A 140 11.58 -5.88 17.79
N PHE A 141 10.51 -5.15 18.09
CA PHE A 141 10.58 -3.69 18.21
C PHE A 141 11.19 -3.25 19.54
N THR A 142 12.07 -2.25 19.49
CA THR A 142 12.54 -1.55 20.69
C THR A 142 11.50 -0.52 21.14
N MET A 143 10.66 -0.91 22.09
CA MET A 143 9.51 -0.12 22.53
C MET A 143 9.82 0.86 23.67
N ARG A 144 9.36 2.10 23.53
CA ARG A 144 9.43 3.15 24.56
C ARG A 144 8.05 3.76 24.81
N LYS A 145 7.85 4.22 26.04
CA LYS A 145 6.69 5.04 26.40
C LYS A 145 6.98 6.50 26.04
N SER A 146 5.98 7.18 25.51
CA SER A 146 6.05 8.61 25.19
C SER A 146 4.83 9.32 25.79
N LYS A 147 4.93 10.64 25.99
CA LYS A 147 3.82 11.44 26.52
C LYS A 147 2.65 11.36 25.54
N GLY A 148 1.46 11.03 26.04
CA GLY A 148 0.25 10.98 25.22
C GLY A 148 -0.28 12.38 24.88
N PHE A 149 -1.21 12.44 23.92
CA PHE A 149 -1.87 13.69 23.53
C PHE A 149 -2.99 14.08 24.52
N GLY A 150 -3.10 15.37 24.82
CA GLY A 150 -4.15 15.93 25.68
C GLY A 150 -4.14 15.33 27.09
N ARG A 151 -5.27 14.73 27.49
CA ARG A 151 -5.44 14.10 28.81
C ARG A 151 -4.76 12.72 28.91
N LYS A 152 -4.28 12.17 27.81
CA LYS A 152 -3.69 10.83 27.80
C LYS A 152 -2.28 10.87 28.37
N ARG A 153 -2.04 10.10 29.44
CA ARG A 153 -0.75 10.10 30.13
C ARG A 153 0.37 9.55 29.26
N GLU A 154 0.14 8.41 28.60
CA GLU A 154 1.18 7.69 27.86
C GLU A 154 0.65 7.16 26.52
N MET A 155 1.54 7.05 25.56
CA MET A 155 1.41 6.31 24.30
C MET A 155 2.68 5.48 24.06
N LEU A 156 2.66 4.59 23.07
CA LEU A 156 3.83 3.78 22.72
C LEU A 156 4.42 4.21 21.39
N THR A 157 5.75 4.28 21.35
CA THR A 157 6.51 4.38 20.11
C THR A 157 7.58 3.29 20.08
N GLY A 158 7.98 2.87 18.89
CA GLY A 158 8.90 1.77 18.68
C GLY A 158 9.78 1.98 17.47
N GLU A 159 10.88 1.25 17.43
CA GLU A 159 11.83 1.24 16.33
C GLU A 159 12.33 -0.19 16.09
N MET A 160 12.43 -0.59 14.83
CA MET A 160 13.02 -1.86 14.41
C MET A 160 14.54 -1.71 14.36
N ALA A 161 15.19 -1.71 15.53
CA ALA A 161 16.62 -1.48 15.65
C ALA A 161 17.49 -2.61 15.05
N GLN A 162 16.92 -3.79 14.86
CA GLN A 162 17.61 -4.97 14.34
C GLN A 162 17.18 -5.28 12.91
N THR A 163 18.10 -5.85 12.13
CA THR A 163 17.76 -6.43 10.82
C THR A 163 17.31 -7.86 11.04
N LEU A 164 16.04 -8.13 10.74
CA LEU A 164 15.49 -9.48 10.77
C LEU A 164 15.74 -10.18 9.43
N SER A 165 15.90 -11.50 9.45
CA SER A 165 16.01 -12.31 8.23
C SER A 165 14.75 -13.15 8.08
N PHE A 166 14.11 -13.08 6.93
CA PHE A 166 12.93 -13.87 6.60
C PHE A 166 13.25 -14.77 5.41
N PRO A 167 13.15 -16.10 5.55
CA PRO A 167 13.24 -16.98 4.41
C PRO A 167 12.09 -16.67 3.44
N ALA A 168 12.37 -16.64 2.15
CA ALA A 168 11.33 -16.51 1.15
C ALA A 168 10.36 -17.71 1.26
N CYS A 169 9.07 -17.43 1.32
CA CYS A 169 8.04 -18.45 1.52
C CYS A 169 7.92 -19.34 0.27
N VAL A 170 8.03 -18.73 -0.91
CA VAL A 170 7.94 -19.39 -2.21
C VAL A 170 9.05 -18.90 -3.15
N PRO A 171 10.31 -19.34 -2.98
CA PRO A 171 11.46 -18.81 -3.71
C PRO A 171 11.34 -18.89 -5.23
N TRP A 172 10.64 -19.90 -5.76
CA TRP A 172 10.39 -20.09 -7.19
C TRP A 172 9.46 -19.04 -7.81
N PHE A 173 8.74 -18.27 -6.99
CA PHE A 173 7.93 -17.12 -7.42
C PHE A 173 8.55 -15.76 -7.06
N ALA A 174 9.83 -15.75 -6.64
CA ALA A 174 10.49 -14.53 -6.21
C ALA A 174 10.50 -13.46 -7.31
N ARG A 175 10.11 -12.24 -6.94
CA ARG A 175 10.15 -11.05 -7.79
C ARG A 175 11.31 -10.17 -7.36
N SER A 176 12.36 -10.11 -8.17
CA SER A 176 13.52 -9.26 -7.90
C SER A 176 13.32 -7.86 -8.48
N SER A 177 13.93 -6.87 -7.82
CA SER A 177 13.99 -5.50 -8.31
C SER A 177 15.33 -5.25 -9.03
N SER A 178 15.41 -4.14 -9.75
CA SER A 178 16.64 -3.66 -10.36
C SER A 178 17.02 -2.29 -9.78
N ASP A 179 18.31 -2.10 -9.53
CA ASP A 179 18.89 -0.83 -9.10
C ASP A 179 19.06 0.16 -10.27
N ALA A 180 18.89 -0.30 -11.51
CA ALA A 180 18.94 0.54 -12.70
C ALA A 180 17.88 1.65 -12.67
N ARG A 181 18.12 2.71 -13.43
CA ARG A 181 17.16 3.81 -13.65
C ARG A 181 16.94 4.12 -15.12
N GLU A 182 17.36 3.20 -15.98
CA GLU A 182 17.14 3.23 -17.41
C GLU A 182 16.59 1.87 -17.85
N VAL A 183 15.67 1.87 -18.80
CA VAL A 183 15.05 0.65 -19.32
C VAL A 183 14.67 0.79 -20.78
N ALA A 184 15.00 -0.23 -21.56
CA ALA A 184 14.48 -0.41 -22.91
C ALA A 184 13.21 -1.26 -22.86
N ILE A 185 12.13 -0.77 -23.46
CA ILE A 185 10.87 -1.49 -23.62
C ILE A 185 10.75 -1.86 -25.10
N ILE A 186 10.55 -3.13 -25.40
CA ILE A 186 10.27 -3.62 -26.75
C ILE A 186 8.77 -3.81 -26.88
N GLY A 187 8.12 -3.05 -27.76
CA GLY A 187 6.67 -3.09 -27.92
C GLY A 187 6.10 -1.90 -28.68
N GLY A 188 4.87 -1.53 -28.39
CA GLY A 188 4.14 -0.49 -29.12
C GLY A 188 2.63 -0.49 -28.88
N GLY A 189 2.13 -1.46 -28.11
CA GLY A 189 0.72 -1.53 -27.69
C GLY A 189 0.44 -0.87 -26.34
N ILE A 190 -0.75 -1.14 -25.81
CA ILE A 190 -1.23 -0.54 -24.56
C ILE A 190 -0.36 -0.88 -23.35
N ALA A 191 0.19 -2.10 -23.27
CA ALA A 191 1.02 -2.54 -22.16
C ALA A 191 2.33 -1.73 -22.05
N SER A 192 3.03 -1.52 -23.18
CA SER A 192 4.24 -0.71 -23.24
C SER A 192 3.97 0.76 -22.89
N ALA A 193 2.84 1.32 -23.35
CA ALA A 193 2.47 2.70 -23.03
C ALA A 193 2.21 2.89 -21.52
N LEU A 194 1.42 2.00 -20.91
CA LEU A 194 1.11 2.06 -19.48
C LEU A 194 2.34 1.79 -18.60
N LEU A 195 3.20 0.85 -19.00
CA LEU A 195 4.46 0.56 -18.32
C LEU A 195 5.40 1.77 -18.37
N SER A 196 5.54 2.41 -19.54
CA SER A 196 6.35 3.63 -19.70
C SER A 196 5.89 4.72 -18.75
N LEU A 197 4.57 4.99 -18.67
CA LEU A 197 4.01 5.98 -17.77
C LEU A 197 4.28 5.65 -16.29
N ALA A 198 4.15 4.38 -15.90
CA ALA A 198 4.42 3.94 -14.53
C ALA A 198 5.89 4.12 -14.12
N LEU A 199 6.82 3.91 -15.05
CA LEU A 199 8.26 4.05 -14.84
C LEU A 199 8.69 5.52 -14.84
N LEU A 200 8.20 6.33 -15.79
CA LEU A 200 8.46 7.77 -15.86
C LEU A 200 8.03 8.50 -14.58
N ARG A 201 6.88 8.15 -13.99
CA ARG A 201 6.42 8.68 -12.68
C ARG A 201 7.39 8.39 -11.53
N ARG A 202 8.24 7.37 -11.67
CA ARG A 202 9.25 6.96 -10.68
C ARG A 202 10.66 7.48 -11.04
N GLY A 203 10.78 8.33 -12.06
CA GLY A 203 12.04 8.95 -12.48
C GLY A 203 12.94 8.04 -13.29
N TRP A 204 12.39 6.99 -13.94
CA TRP A 204 13.15 6.17 -14.87
C TRP A 204 13.32 6.86 -16.22
N GLN A 205 14.45 6.65 -16.86
CA GLN A 205 14.63 6.88 -18.29
C GLN A 205 14.08 5.68 -19.05
N VAL A 206 13.20 5.94 -20.02
CA VAL A 206 12.49 4.89 -20.76
C VAL A 206 12.72 5.09 -22.25
N THR A 207 13.25 4.05 -22.89
CA THR A 207 13.40 3.99 -24.35
C THR A 207 12.45 2.94 -24.90
N LEU A 208 11.54 3.33 -25.80
CA LEU A 208 10.58 2.42 -26.43
C LEU A 208 11.02 2.10 -27.86
N TYR A 209 11.20 0.82 -28.17
CA TYR A 209 11.45 0.33 -29.51
C TYR A 209 10.20 -0.36 -30.05
N CYS A 210 9.68 0.18 -31.15
CA CYS A 210 8.57 -0.39 -31.92
C CYS A 210 9.08 -0.90 -33.25
N ALA A 211 8.66 -2.11 -33.64
CA ALA A 211 9.02 -2.69 -34.92
C ALA A 211 8.24 -2.05 -36.09
N ASP A 212 7.04 -1.52 -35.79
CA ASP A 212 6.15 -0.91 -36.77
C ASP A 212 6.44 0.59 -36.92
N ASP A 213 5.98 1.19 -38.02
CA ASP A 213 6.15 2.63 -38.31
C ASP A 213 5.41 3.54 -37.31
N ALA A 214 4.45 2.99 -36.56
CA ALA A 214 3.63 3.70 -35.58
C ALA A 214 3.19 2.76 -34.44
N PRO A 215 2.86 3.30 -33.24
CA PRO A 215 2.31 2.49 -32.16
C PRO A 215 0.91 1.95 -32.52
N ALA A 216 0.47 0.95 -31.75
CA ALA A 216 -0.84 0.31 -31.84
C ALA A 216 -1.18 -0.34 -33.21
N GLN A 217 -0.19 -0.67 -34.03
CA GLN A 217 -0.41 -1.43 -35.28
C GLN A 217 -0.64 -2.94 -35.03
N GLY A 218 -0.34 -3.44 -33.83
CA GLY A 218 -0.70 -4.80 -33.38
C GLY A 218 -2.11 -4.90 -32.79
N ALA A 219 -2.31 -5.83 -31.85
CA ALA A 219 -3.63 -6.12 -31.25
C ALA A 219 -4.29 -4.93 -30.50
N SER A 220 -3.54 -3.88 -30.16
CA SER A 220 -4.07 -2.67 -29.50
C SER A 220 -4.71 -1.65 -30.44
N GLY A 221 -4.75 -1.90 -31.76
CA GLY A 221 -5.26 -0.94 -32.77
C GLY A 221 -6.77 -0.92 -33.01
N ASN A 222 -7.55 -1.65 -32.21
CA ASN A 222 -9.01 -1.70 -32.38
C ASN A 222 -9.65 -0.32 -32.16
N ARG A 223 -10.66 0.01 -32.99
CA ARG A 223 -11.41 1.28 -32.85
C ARG A 223 -12.25 1.36 -31.58
N GLN A 224 -12.74 0.22 -31.11
CA GLN A 224 -13.55 0.08 -29.90
C GLN A 224 -13.17 -1.24 -29.22
N GLY A 225 -13.05 -1.21 -27.89
CA GLY A 225 -12.76 -2.37 -27.06
C GLY A 225 -13.76 -2.46 -25.92
N ALA A 226 -14.18 -3.67 -25.58
CA ALA A 226 -14.99 -3.91 -24.40
C ALA A 226 -14.09 -3.91 -23.14
N LEU A 227 -14.55 -3.25 -22.07
CA LEU A 227 -13.87 -3.25 -20.78
C LEU A 227 -14.85 -3.77 -19.70
N TYR A 228 -14.58 -4.98 -19.22
CA TYR A 228 -15.31 -5.61 -18.13
C TYR A 228 -14.40 -6.63 -17.43
N PRO A 229 -14.64 -6.95 -16.15
CA PRO A 229 -13.82 -7.93 -15.45
C PRO A 229 -14.25 -9.35 -15.85
N LEU A 230 -13.29 -10.24 -16.05
CA LEU A 230 -13.56 -11.68 -16.15
C LEU A 230 -13.84 -12.20 -14.73
N LEU A 231 -15.08 -12.63 -14.48
CA LEU A 231 -15.47 -13.25 -13.22
C LEU A 231 -15.37 -14.77 -13.35
N SER A 232 -14.78 -15.42 -12.35
CA SER A 232 -14.68 -16.87 -12.28
C SER A 232 -15.09 -17.33 -10.88
N GLN A 233 -15.89 -18.41 -10.80
CA GLN A 233 -16.20 -19.06 -9.52
C GLN A 233 -15.20 -20.16 -9.17
N HIS A 234 -14.51 -20.71 -10.18
CA HIS A 234 -13.66 -21.89 -10.02
C HIS A 234 -12.18 -21.54 -9.84
N ASP A 235 -11.77 -20.34 -10.26
CA ASP A 235 -10.38 -19.87 -10.15
C ASP A 235 -10.31 -18.64 -9.24
N PRO A 236 -9.90 -18.83 -7.96
CA PRO A 236 -9.77 -17.74 -7.01
C PRO A 236 -8.77 -16.66 -7.42
N ALA A 237 -7.73 -17.00 -8.17
CA ALA A 237 -6.72 -16.03 -8.60
C ALA A 237 -7.29 -15.10 -9.68
N LEU A 238 -8.00 -15.65 -10.68
CA LEU A 238 -8.69 -14.85 -11.69
C LEU A 238 -9.83 -14.03 -11.09
N ALA A 239 -10.59 -14.63 -10.17
CA ALA A 239 -11.68 -13.97 -9.44
C ALA A 239 -11.21 -12.76 -8.64
N ARG A 240 -9.95 -12.74 -8.20
CA ARG A 240 -9.35 -11.60 -7.50
C ARG A 240 -8.71 -10.58 -8.44
N PHE A 241 -7.98 -11.06 -9.45
CA PHE A 241 -7.18 -10.21 -10.32
C PHE A 241 -8.01 -9.27 -11.21
N PHE A 242 -9.02 -9.80 -11.91
CA PHE A 242 -9.78 -9.00 -12.88
C PHE A 242 -10.69 -7.95 -12.24
N PRO A 243 -11.43 -8.23 -11.15
CA PRO A 243 -12.17 -7.19 -10.46
C PRO A 243 -11.27 -6.10 -9.90
N GLY A 244 -10.17 -6.45 -9.23
CA GLY A 244 -9.25 -5.46 -8.65
C GLY A 244 -8.59 -4.56 -9.71
N SER A 245 -8.19 -5.14 -10.85
CA SER A 245 -7.53 -4.38 -11.92
C SER A 245 -8.44 -3.38 -12.64
N LEU A 246 -9.76 -3.59 -12.63
CA LEU A 246 -10.71 -2.63 -13.22
C LEU A 246 -10.74 -1.28 -12.47
N TYR A 247 -10.47 -1.30 -11.17
CA TYR A 247 -10.49 -0.10 -10.32
C TYR A 247 -9.14 0.64 -10.27
N LEU A 248 -8.09 0.10 -10.89
CA LEU A 248 -6.85 0.82 -11.18
C LEU A 248 -7.11 1.85 -12.29
N ARG A 249 -7.90 2.89 -12.00
CA ARG A 249 -8.09 4.01 -12.92
C ARG A 249 -6.82 4.87 -12.91
N PRO A 250 -6.16 5.11 -14.05
CA PRO A 250 -5.23 6.21 -14.13
C PRO A 250 -5.97 7.51 -13.77
N PRO A 251 -5.34 8.45 -13.03
CA PRO A 251 -5.92 9.78 -12.89
C PRO A 251 -6.17 10.31 -14.31
N ASN A 252 -7.36 10.88 -14.52
CA ASN A 252 -7.79 11.43 -15.82
C ASN A 252 -6.60 12.09 -16.52
N VAL A 253 -6.20 11.52 -17.66
CA VAL A 253 -5.29 12.16 -18.62
C VAL A 253 -6.10 13.18 -19.40
#